data_AF-A0A940VZB3-F1
#
_entry.id   AF-A0A940VZB3-F1
#
_cell.length_a   1.000
_cell.length_b   1.000
_cell.length_c   1.000
_cell.angle_alpha   90.00
_cell.angle_beta   90.00
_cell.angle_gamma   90.00
#
_symmetry.space_group_name_H-M   'P 1'
#
loop_
_entity.id
_entity.type
_entity.pdbx_description
1 polymer ?
#
loop_
_entity_poly.entity_id
_entity_poly.type
_entity_poly.pdbx_seq_one_letter_code
_entity_poly.pdbx_strand_id
1 'polypeptide(L)'
;MNKQVTQILRLANLRVSIESQAPLEVVVSARLRIGRQQMKNFRIVRQAVDARREDNISFVYTVETEIPDANEKWMQYWASDKNISLVTTAAVPEVESGTRLLAERPVVIGFGPAGMFAALTLARRGYRPLVLERGPDVEQRQLAVQKFWDKGILDEASNVQFGEGGAGTFSDGKLTTRVHDRLMNEVLDTLVDAGAPPEIRYWYKPHIGTDRLRQVVKNIRQQIESFGGEVRFGQTVTDFRIEAGMLTGIYINDSPVLPCSVAMLGIGHSARDTYLALHRRGVAMEAKPFSIGVRIEHPQDLIDRSQYGRSAGHPKLGAADYSLVFHDKVAGRTAYSFCMCPGGVVIGAASEAGGVVVNGMSHYQRASGSANSALAVNVTPEDFGTGVMDGVEFQRHYERKAFELAGGSYFAPVQTVGEFLAGSSGGTNFLTRPTYGPGVKSVNLDECLPEFVSGSLRRALPDFGRKIKGFSHPGAVLTGVETRTSAPLRILRGENRESVNVSGLYPMGEGAGYAGGIMSAAIDGQNTANAILCEYKPA
;
A
#
# COMPACT_ATOMS: atom_id res chain seq x y z
N MET A 1 9.64 -26.39 44.61
CA MET A 1 10.17 -25.40 43.66
C MET A 1 9.01 -24.51 43.24
N ASN A 2 8.93 -23.29 43.77
CA ASN A 2 7.95 -22.30 43.31
C ASN A 2 8.23 -22.01 41.83
N LYS A 3 7.27 -22.28 40.94
CA LYS A 3 7.34 -21.77 39.57
C LYS A 3 7.36 -20.25 39.66
N GLN A 4 8.52 -19.63 39.48
CA GLN A 4 8.65 -18.18 39.32
C GLN A 4 7.74 -17.76 38.18
N VAL A 5 6.70 -16.99 38.49
CA VAL A 5 5.75 -16.50 37.50
C VAL A 5 6.44 -15.35 36.76
N THR A 6 6.93 -15.64 35.56
CA THR A 6 7.49 -14.60 34.69
C THR A 6 6.38 -13.66 34.25
N GLN A 7 6.51 -12.38 34.59
CA GLN A 7 5.56 -11.35 34.21
C GLN A 7 6.02 -10.66 32.93
N ILE A 8 5.15 -10.52 31.94
CA ILE A 8 5.40 -9.66 30.78
C ILE A 8 4.82 -8.28 31.09
N LEU A 9 5.67 -7.27 31.16
CA LEU A 9 5.26 -5.88 31.36
C LEU A 9 5.28 -5.13 30.04
N ARG A 10 4.27 -4.29 29.83
CA ARG A 10 4.23 -3.27 28.80
C ARG A 10 4.30 -1.89 29.43
N LEU A 11 5.28 -1.10 29.00
CA LEU A 11 5.41 0.32 29.32
C LEU A 11 5.06 1.13 28.07
N ALA A 12 3.94 1.84 28.11
CA ALA A 12 3.44 2.69 27.03
C ALA A 12 3.83 4.17 27.23
N ASN A 13 3.72 4.95 26.15
CA ASN A 13 3.91 6.41 26.15
C ASN A 13 5.25 6.90 26.75
N LEU A 14 6.31 6.09 26.69
CA LEU A 14 7.62 6.49 27.17
C LEU A 14 8.21 7.52 26.22
N ARG A 15 8.30 8.78 26.65
CA ARG A 15 8.90 9.87 25.88
C ARG A 15 10.40 9.91 26.10
N VAL A 16 11.15 9.91 25.01
CA VAL A 16 12.61 10.05 25.01
C VAL A 16 12.97 11.14 24.01
N SER A 17 13.64 12.19 24.49
CA SER A 17 14.13 13.27 23.62
C SER A 17 15.05 12.70 22.54
N ILE A 18 14.95 13.26 21.33
CA ILE A 18 15.86 12.89 20.23
C ILE A 18 17.33 13.20 20.54
N GLU A 19 17.58 14.14 21.45
CA GLU A 19 18.91 14.51 21.93
C GLU A 19 19.49 13.51 22.94
N SER A 20 18.65 12.63 23.48
CA SER A 20 19.10 11.64 24.47
C SER A 20 20.13 10.68 23.87
N GLN A 21 21.24 10.50 24.57
CA GLN A 21 22.29 9.52 24.25
C GLN A 21 22.17 8.26 25.11
N ALA A 22 21.24 8.23 26.06
CA ALA A 22 21.04 7.07 26.92
C ALA A 22 20.44 5.91 26.12
N PRO A 23 20.95 4.67 26.26
CA PRO A 23 20.31 3.49 25.71
C PRO A 23 18.87 3.37 26.20
N LEU A 24 17.94 2.95 25.34
CA LEU A 24 16.52 2.90 25.67
C LEU A 24 16.24 2.03 26.90
N GLU A 25 16.96 0.91 27.04
CA GLU A 25 16.83 0.00 28.18
C GLU A 25 17.22 0.65 29.50
N VAL A 26 18.13 1.63 29.51
CA VAL A 26 18.49 2.39 30.72
C VAL A 26 17.34 3.30 31.13
N VAL A 27 16.71 3.97 30.15
CA VAL A 27 15.53 4.81 30.38
C VAL A 27 14.35 3.97 30.88
N VAL A 28 14.14 2.80 30.28
CA VAL A 28 13.07 1.86 30.65
C VAL A 28 13.30 1.29 32.05
N SER A 29 14.52 0.83 32.37
CA SER A 29 14.82 0.26 33.69
C SER A 29 14.65 1.30 34.80
N ALA A 30 15.08 2.54 34.57
CA ALA A 30 14.86 3.64 35.49
C ALA A 30 13.35 3.92 35.68
N ARG A 31 12.57 3.93 34.60
CA ARG A 31 11.12 4.15 34.63
C ARG A 31 10.36 3.05 35.38
N LEU A 32 10.82 1.81 35.24
CA LEU A 32 10.28 0.61 35.90
C LEU A 32 10.81 0.42 37.34
N ARG A 33 11.82 1.19 37.76
CA ARG A 33 12.51 1.09 39.07
C ARG A 33 13.16 -0.27 39.33
N ILE A 34 13.76 -0.85 38.29
CA ILE A 34 14.45 -2.14 38.32
C ILE A 34 15.86 -2.01 37.73
N GLY A 35 16.72 -2.98 38.01
CA GLY A 35 18.03 -3.10 37.38
C GLY A 35 17.91 -3.65 35.95
N ARG A 36 18.77 -3.20 35.02
CA ARG A 36 18.74 -3.65 33.62
C ARG A 36 18.83 -5.19 33.48
N GLN A 37 19.57 -5.85 34.37
CA GLN A 37 19.76 -7.31 34.36
C GLN A 37 18.46 -8.11 34.64
N GLN A 38 17.46 -7.47 35.24
CA GLN A 38 16.17 -8.07 35.58
C GLN A 38 15.21 -8.08 34.39
N MET A 39 15.50 -7.27 33.35
CA MET A 39 14.75 -7.26 32.10
C MET A 39 15.25 -8.37 31.19
N LYS A 40 14.35 -9.25 30.78
CA LYS A 40 14.55 -10.28 29.74
C LYS A 40 13.66 -9.99 28.54
N ASN A 41 14.05 -10.52 27.38
CA ASN A 41 13.28 -10.41 26.13
C ASN A 41 12.75 -9.00 25.85
N PHE A 42 13.60 -7.98 26.10
CA PHE A 42 13.24 -6.58 25.86
C PHE A 42 12.94 -6.37 24.38
N ARG A 43 11.77 -5.82 24.07
CA ARG A 43 11.37 -5.48 22.71
C ARG A 43 10.64 -4.16 22.64
N ILE A 44 10.84 -3.47 21.52
CA ILE A 44 10.04 -2.30 21.17
C ILE A 44 8.77 -2.81 20.50
N VAL A 45 7.61 -2.45 21.04
CA VAL A 45 6.30 -2.74 20.45
C VAL A 45 5.88 -1.62 19.50
N ARG A 46 6.22 -0.38 19.86
CA ARG A 46 5.93 0.80 19.03
C ARG A 46 6.96 1.90 19.25
N GLN A 47 7.32 2.60 18.18
CA GLN A 47 8.07 3.85 18.19
C GLN A 47 7.38 4.85 17.26
N ALA A 48 7.02 6.02 17.79
CA ALA A 48 6.50 7.13 17.02
C ALA A 48 7.35 8.39 17.24
N VAL A 49 7.27 9.34 16.31
CA VAL A 49 7.83 10.69 16.48
C VAL A 49 6.72 11.62 16.95
N ASP A 50 6.93 12.32 18.07
CA ASP A 50 6.09 13.44 18.48
C ASP A 50 6.80 14.75 18.12
N ALA A 51 6.42 15.32 16.96
CA ALA A 51 6.97 16.57 16.43
C ALA A 51 5.99 17.76 16.57
N ARG A 52 4.98 17.66 17.45
CA ARG A 52 3.99 18.76 17.63
C ARG A 52 4.59 20.04 18.23
N ARG A 53 5.78 19.96 18.82
CA ARG A 53 6.54 21.09 19.36
C ARG A 53 7.91 21.07 18.72
N GLU A 54 8.17 22.02 17.82
CA GLU A 54 9.40 22.09 17.02
C GLU A 54 10.67 22.12 17.90
N ASP A 55 10.63 22.79 19.06
CA ASP A 55 11.78 22.88 19.98
C ASP A 55 11.91 21.68 20.95
N ASN A 56 11.01 20.70 20.89
CA ASN A 56 11.02 19.54 21.81
C ASN A 56 10.46 18.28 21.15
N ILE A 57 11.15 17.82 20.12
CA ILE A 57 10.82 16.58 19.43
C ILE A 57 11.28 15.38 20.27
N SER A 58 10.42 14.39 20.41
CA SER A 58 10.70 13.17 21.15
C SER A 58 10.25 11.94 20.40
N PHE A 59 10.95 10.83 20.62
CA PHE A 59 10.38 9.53 20.33
C PHE A 59 9.41 9.14 21.43
N VAL A 60 8.30 8.51 21.04
CA VAL A 60 7.31 7.93 21.95
C VAL A 60 7.34 6.42 21.77
N TYR A 61 7.82 5.72 22.78
CA TYR A 61 7.96 4.28 22.78
C TYR A 61 6.83 3.59 23.53
N THR A 62 6.43 2.43 23.02
CA THR A 62 5.81 1.36 23.80
C THR A 62 6.78 0.19 23.77
N VAL A 63 7.15 -0.32 24.93
CA VAL A 63 8.11 -1.42 25.07
C VAL A 63 7.50 -2.53 25.90
N GLU A 64 8.01 -3.74 25.69
CA GLU A 64 7.72 -4.91 26.50
C GLU A 64 8.99 -5.57 27.01
N THR A 65 8.90 -6.14 28.21
CA THR A 65 9.98 -6.95 28.78
C THR A 65 9.41 -8.00 29.74
N GLU A 66 10.06 -9.15 29.77
CA GLU A 66 9.82 -10.20 30.76
C GLU A 66 10.62 -9.93 32.04
N ILE A 67 9.94 -10.04 33.18
CA ILE A 67 10.54 -9.95 34.51
C ILE A 67 10.28 -11.27 35.26
N PRO A 68 11.26 -12.19 35.30
CA PRO A 68 11.12 -13.51 35.93
C PRO A 68 10.87 -13.45 37.44
N ASP A 69 11.47 -12.49 38.13
CA ASP A 69 11.51 -12.37 39.59
C ASP A 69 10.82 -11.09 40.09
N ALA A 70 9.64 -10.79 39.55
CA ALA A 70 8.86 -9.63 39.98
C ALA A 70 8.45 -9.74 41.45
N ASN A 71 8.89 -8.80 42.29
CA ASN A 71 8.48 -8.74 43.71
C ASN A 71 7.23 -7.87 43.91
N GLU A 72 6.57 -8.03 45.06
CA GLU A 72 5.31 -7.33 45.39
C GLU A 72 5.45 -5.80 45.37
N LYS A 73 6.60 -5.25 45.79
CA LYS A 73 6.82 -3.79 45.80
C LYS A 73 6.82 -3.22 44.39
N TRP A 74 7.46 -3.91 43.44
CA TRP A 74 7.43 -3.51 42.04
C TRP A 74 6.03 -3.63 41.46
N MET A 75 5.33 -4.74 41.74
CA MET A 75 3.97 -4.96 41.26
C MET A 75 3.00 -3.86 41.74
N GLN A 76 3.10 -3.44 43.00
CA GLN A 76 2.31 -2.33 43.56
C GLN A 76 2.63 -1.00 42.85
N TYR A 77 3.91 -0.69 42.63
CA TYR A 77 4.31 0.50 41.88
C TYR A 77 3.77 0.47 40.45
N TRP A 78 3.93 -0.64 39.74
CA TRP A 78 3.46 -0.81 38.36
C TRP A 78 1.93 -0.68 38.26
N ALA A 79 1.19 -1.29 39.19
CA ALA A 79 -0.28 -1.19 39.22
C ALA A 79 -0.79 0.24 39.46
N SER A 80 -0.01 1.10 40.14
CA SER A 80 -0.36 2.50 40.36
C SER A 80 -0.11 3.40 39.15
N ASP A 81 0.64 2.93 38.15
CA ASP A 81 1.03 3.71 36.98
C ASP A 81 0.21 3.37 35.76
N LYS A 82 -0.59 4.32 35.27
CA LYS A 82 -1.46 4.15 34.10
C LYS A 82 -0.74 3.78 32.79
N ASN A 83 0.57 3.95 32.71
CA ASN A 83 1.35 3.62 31.52
C ASN A 83 2.02 2.24 31.61
N ILE A 84 1.94 1.57 32.76
CA ILE A 84 2.50 0.25 32.97
C ILE A 84 1.35 -0.75 33.08
N SER A 85 1.43 -1.84 32.32
CA SER A 85 0.41 -2.88 32.32
C SER A 85 1.05 -4.25 32.21
N LEU A 86 0.42 -5.25 32.81
CA LEU A 86 0.76 -6.65 32.58
C LEU A 86 0.14 -7.10 31.25
N VAL A 87 0.92 -7.79 30.43
CA VAL A 87 0.47 -8.35 29.17
C VAL A 87 0.02 -9.78 29.39
N THR A 88 -1.24 -10.07 29.06
CA THR A 88 -1.73 -11.44 28.94
C THR A 88 -1.54 -11.90 27.49
N THR A 89 -0.77 -12.96 27.30
CA THR A 89 -0.64 -13.62 25.99
C THR A 89 -1.86 -14.50 25.76
N ALA A 90 -2.83 -14.01 25.00
CA ALA A 90 -3.90 -14.85 24.47
C ALA A 90 -3.32 -15.75 23.35
N ALA A 91 -3.62 -17.05 23.40
CA ALA A 91 -3.32 -17.93 22.28
C ALA A 91 -4.12 -17.48 21.06
N VAL A 92 -3.47 -17.42 19.90
CA VAL A 92 -4.19 -17.21 18.63
C VAL A 92 -4.85 -18.54 18.28
N PRO A 93 -6.19 -18.62 18.18
CA PRO A 93 -6.86 -19.86 17.82
C PRO A 93 -6.43 -20.28 16.41
N GLU A 94 -6.01 -21.54 16.27
CA GLU A 94 -5.68 -22.11 14.98
C GLU A 94 -6.94 -22.27 14.13
N VAL A 95 -6.83 -22.02 12.83
CA VAL A 95 -7.88 -22.35 11.87
C VAL A 95 -7.80 -23.85 11.58
N GLU A 96 -8.85 -24.58 11.97
CA GLU A 96 -9.00 -26.00 11.63
C GLU A 96 -9.38 -26.15 10.15
N SER A 97 -8.90 -27.22 9.51
CA SER A 97 -9.30 -27.52 8.13
C SER A 97 -10.72 -28.07 8.09
N GLY A 98 -11.46 -27.68 7.06
CA GLY A 98 -12.79 -28.19 6.78
C GLY A 98 -12.79 -29.66 6.36
N THR A 99 -13.93 -30.13 5.86
CA THR A 99 -14.12 -31.56 5.54
C THR A 99 -14.28 -31.82 4.04
N ARG A 100 -14.59 -30.78 3.24
CA ARG A 100 -14.84 -30.90 1.81
C ARG A 100 -13.53 -31.12 1.06
N LEU A 101 -13.43 -32.19 0.28
CA LEU A 101 -12.23 -32.46 -0.51
C LEU A 101 -12.08 -31.42 -1.64
N LEU A 102 -10.90 -30.85 -1.81
CA LEU A 102 -10.55 -30.09 -3.01
C LEU A 102 -10.26 -31.05 -4.17
N ALA A 103 -11.07 -30.99 -5.22
CA ALA A 103 -10.87 -31.82 -6.41
C ALA A 103 -9.63 -31.40 -7.20
N GLU A 104 -9.40 -30.09 -7.32
CA GLU A 104 -8.20 -29.51 -7.91
C GLU A 104 -7.46 -28.62 -6.91
N ARG A 105 -6.20 -28.29 -7.23
CA ARG A 105 -5.41 -27.30 -6.48
C ARG A 105 -6.14 -25.94 -6.50
N PRO A 106 -6.23 -25.22 -5.37
CA PRO A 106 -6.79 -23.89 -5.37
C PRO A 106 -5.92 -22.94 -6.20
N VAL A 107 -6.56 -22.14 -7.06
CA VAL A 107 -5.87 -21.20 -7.94
C VAL A 107 -5.88 -19.80 -7.33
N VAL A 108 -4.73 -19.14 -7.33
CA VAL A 108 -4.58 -17.72 -6.97
C VAL A 108 -4.25 -16.95 -8.24
N ILE A 109 -5.09 -15.97 -8.60
CA ILE A 109 -4.90 -15.16 -9.81
C ILE A 109 -4.33 -13.80 -9.40
N GLY A 110 -3.08 -13.54 -9.77
CA GLY A 110 -2.30 -12.36 -9.41
C GLY A 110 -1.39 -12.59 -8.21
N PHE A 111 -0.18 -12.04 -8.26
CA PHE A 111 0.86 -12.17 -7.23
C PHE A 111 1.23 -10.82 -6.58
N GLY A 112 0.22 -9.96 -6.38
CA GLY A 112 0.29 -8.82 -5.47
C GLY A 112 0.16 -9.21 -3.99
N PRO A 113 0.14 -8.26 -3.04
CA PRO A 113 0.07 -8.57 -1.60
C PRO A 113 -1.07 -9.51 -1.21
N ALA A 114 -2.27 -9.35 -1.77
CA ALA A 114 -3.38 -10.26 -1.49
C ALA A 114 -3.10 -11.69 -1.98
N GLY A 115 -2.63 -11.84 -3.22
CA GLY A 115 -2.30 -13.14 -3.81
C GLY A 115 -1.14 -13.83 -3.11
N MET A 116 -0.05 -13.10 -2.82
CA MET A 116 1.12 -13.60 -2.11
C MET A 116 0.74 -14.19 -0.75
N PHE A 117 -0.02 -13.43 0.05
CA PHE A 117 -0.38 -13.87 1.39
C PHE A 117 -1.47 -14.96 1.39
N ALA A 118 -2.42 -14.94 0.44
CA ALA A 118 -3.35 -16.05 0.28
C ALA A 118 -2.62 -17.35 -0.09
N ALA A 119 -1.72 -17.30 -1.07
CA ALA A 119 -0.93 -18.45 -1.52
C ALA A 119 -0.02 -18.98 -0.40
N LEU A 120 0.67 -18.09 0.33
CA LEU A 120 1.53 -18.51 1.43
C LEU A 120 0.75 -19.17 2.57
N THR A 121 -0.41 -18.62 2.95
CA THR A 121 -1.28 -19.21 3.97
C THR A 121 -1.74 -20.61 3.56
N LEU A 122 -2.18 -20.81 2.31
CA LEU A 122 -2.58 -22.12 1.79
C LEU A 122 -1.41 -23.10 1.70
N ALA A 123 -0.25 -22.65 1.20
CA ALA A 123 0.94 -23.49 1.03
C ALA A 123 1.44 -24.01 2.39
N ARG A 124 1.51 -23.15 3.42
CA ARG A 124 1.87 -23.55 4.80
C ARG A 124 0.94 -24.62 5.39
N ARG A 125 -0.27 -24.78 4.85
CA ARG A 125 -1.25 -25.79 5.26
C ARG A 125 -1.32 -27.00 4.31
N GLY A 126 -0.41 -27.10 3.34
CA GLY A 126 -0.33 -28.25 2.43
C GLY A 126 -1.31 -28.23 1.26
N TYR A 127 -1.98 -27.12 0.99
CA TYR A 127 -2.97 -27.01 -0.10
C TYR A 127 -2.34 -26.86 -1.49
N ARG A 128 -1.01 -26.68 -1.55
CA ARG A 128 -0.22 -26.61 -2.79
C ARG A 128 -0.85 -25.67 -3.83
N PRO A 129 -1.12 -24.40 -3.51
CA PRO A 129 -1.82 -23.50 -4.43
C PRO A 129 -1.07 -23.33 -5.76
N LEU A 130 -1.82 -23.07 -6.82
CA LEU A 130 -1.27 -22.66 -8.12
C LEU A 130 -1.48 -21.16 -8.30
N VAL A 131 -0.41 -20.37 -8.31
CA VAL A 131 -0.45 -18.94 -8.56
C VAL A 131 -0.22 -18.67 -10.05
N LEU A 132 -1.10 -17.89 -10.67
CA LEU A 132 -0.98 -17.41 -12.04
C LEU A 132 -0.76 -15.89 -12.02
N GLU A 133 0.42 -15.45 -12.45
CA GLU A 133 0.76 -14.03 -12.57
C GLU A 133 0.96 -13.66 -14.03
N ARG A 134 0.30 -12.59 -14.48
CA ARG A 134 0.35 -12.15 -15.88
C ARG A 134 1.70 -11.58 -16.26
N GLY A 135 2.34 -10.85 -15.33
CA GLY A 135 3.66 -10.28 -15.56
C GLY A 135 4.78 -11.26 -15.25
N PRO A 136 6.04 -10.82 -15.42
CA PRO A 136 7.21 -11.66 -15.19
C PRO A 136 7.67 -11.61 -13.72
N ASP A 137 8.73 -12.37 -13.42
CA ASP A 137 9.51 -12.25 -12.18
C ASP A 137 10.08 -10.83 -11.98
N VAL A 138 10.45 -10.49 -10.75
CA VAL A 138 10.83 -9.14 -10.36
C VAL A 138 12.08 -8.63 -11.10
N GLU A 139 13.03 -9.51 -11.44
CA GLU A 139 14.23 -9.15 -12.18
C GLU A 139 13.91 -8.71 -13.61
N GLN A 140 13.16 -9.52 -14.35
CA GLN A 140 12.72 -9.16 -15.70
C GLN A 140 11.78 -7.95 -15.69
N ARG A 141 10.90 -7.88 -14.69
CA ARG A 141 9.99 -6.76 -14.47
C ARG A 141 10.74 -5.44 -14.27
N GLN A 142 11.81 -5.46 -13.47
CA GLN A 142 12.63 -4.27 -13.24
C GLN A 142 13.22 -3.72 -14.54
N LEU A 143 13.68 -4.59 -15.45
CA LEU A 143 14.23 -4.17 -16.74
C LEU A 143 13.17 -3.48 -17.61
N ALA A 144 11.95 -4.04 -17.67
CA ALA A 144 10.85 -3.46 -18.44
C ALA A 144 10.42 -2.10 -17.88
N VAL A 145 10.26 -2.01 -16.55
CA VAL A 145 9.91 -0.74 -15.87
C VAL A 145 10.98 0.32 -16.07
N GLN A 146 12.26 -0.04 -15.92
CA GLN A 146 13.35 0.91 -16.14
C GLN A 146 13.42 1.36 -17.60
N LYS A 147 13.21 0.47 -18.56
CA LYS A 147 13.14 0.81 -19.98
C LYS A 147 11.99 1.79 -20.27
N PHE A 148 10.85 1.64 -19.61
CA PHE A 148 9.75 2.60 -19.69
C PHE A 148 10.14 3.95 -19.10
N TRP A 149 10.70 3.99 -17.89
CA TRP A 149 11.10 5.23 -17.24
C TRP A 149 12.26 5.96 -17.92
N ASP A 150 13.15 5.26 -18.63
CA ASP A 150 14.28 5.90 -19.30
C ASP A 150 13.97 6.30 -20.75
N LYS A 151 13.15 5.50 -21.44
CA LYS A 151 12.97 5.60 -22.90
C LYS A 151 11.52 5.80 -23.33
N GLY A 152 10.56 5.76 -22.41
CA GLY A 152 9.13 5.81 -22.74
C GLY A 152 8.64 4.60 -23.52
N ILE A 153 9.29 3.43 -23.39
CA ILE A 153 8.86 2.20 -24.07
C ILE A 153 8.08 1.35 -23.06
N LEU A 154 6.75 1.42 -23.13
CA LEU A 154 5.85 0.65 -22.28
C LEU A 154 5.75 -0.81 -22.74
N ASP A 155 5.79 -1.74 -21.79
CA ASP A 155 5.37 -3.12 -21.94
C ASP A 155 4.05 -3.30 -21.16
N GLU A 156 2.95 -3.59 -21.86
CA GLU A 156 1.62 -3.72 -21.26
C GLU A 156 1.51 -4.97 -20.37
N ALA A 157 2.36 -5.98 -20.55
CA ALA A 157 2.41 -7.18 -19.72
C ALA A 157 3.39 -7.04 -18.53
N SER A 158 4.36 -6.13 -18.61
CA SER A 158 5.41 -5.96 -17.59
C SER A 158 5.65 -4.49 -17.24
N ASN A 159 5.05 -4.02 -16.17
CA ASN A 159 5.07 -2.60 -15.79
C ASN A 159 4.88 -2.41 -14.27
N VAL A 160 4.72 -1.16 -13.84
CA VAL A 160 4.50 -0.80 -12.42
C VAL A 160 3.27 -1.49 -11.83
N GLN A 161 2.28 -1.88 -12.65
CA GLN A 161 1.06 -2.53 -12.18
C GLN A 161 1.19 -4.07 -12.16
N PHE A 162 1.84 -4.66 -13.16
CA PHE A 162 1.82 -6.11 -13.42
C PHE A 162 3.19 -6.79 -13.30
N GLY A 163 3.20 -8.00 -12.73
CA GLY A 163 4.40 -8.80 -12.41
C GLY A 163 4.59 -9.05 -10.92
N GLU A 164 5.67 -9.73 -10.57
CA GLU A 164 5.94 -10.21 -9.19
C GLU A 164 5.81 -9.10 -8.14
N GLY A 165 4.96 -9.33 -7.12
CA GLY A 165 4.65 -8.38 -6.05
C GLY A 165 3.57 -7.35 -6.39
N GLY A 166 3.04 -7.35 -7.62
CA GLY A 166 1.97 -6.45 -8.09
C GLY A 166 2.34 -4.97 -7.98
N ALA A 167 1.34 -4.10 -7.79
CA ALA A 167 1.55 -2.65 -7.66
C ALA A 167 2.40 -2.23 -6.43
N GLY A 168 2.59 -3.13 -5.46
CA GLY A 168 3.36 -2.83 -4.24
C GLY A 168 4.87 -2.69 -4.49
N THR A 169 5.44 -3.38 -5.48
CA THR A 169 6.90 -3.53 -5.66
C THR A 169 7.64 -2.21 -5.94
N PHE A 170 7.05 -1.34 -6.76
CA PHE A 170 7.62 -0.04 -7.14
C PHE A 170 6.97 1.09 -6.33
N SER A 171 7.09 1.01 -5.00
CA SER A 171 6.52 1.99 -4.06
C SER A 171 7.47 2.27 -2.90
N ASP A 172 7.14 3.27 -2.05
CA ASP A 172 7.81 3.45 -0.74
C ASP A 172 7.57 2.27 0.21
N GLY A 173 6.61 1.37 -0.11
CA GLY A 173 6.33 0.19 0.70
C GLY A 173 5.73 0.54 2.05
N LYS A 174 4.89 1.58 2.13
CA LYS A 174 4.23 2.00 3.37
C LYS A 174 3.24 0.93 3.82
N LEU A 175 3.32 0.58 5.09
CA LEU A 175 2.47 -0.44 5.72
C LEU A 175 1.44 0.18 6.67
N THR A 176 1.28 1.51 6.64
CA THR A 176 0.23 2.21 7.39
C THR A 176 -1.15 1.72 6.94
N THR A 177 -1.98 1.31 7.90
CA THR A 177 -3.35 0.87 7.65
C THR A 177 -4.29 1.38 8.72
N ARG A 178 -5.57 1.53 8.37
CA ARG A 178 -6.66 1.81 9.34
C ARG A 178 -7.37 0.54 9.78
N VAL A 179 -7.08 -0.60 9.14
CA VAL A 179 -7.60 -1.91 9.53
C VAL A 179 -6.91 -2.33 10.83
N HIS A 180 -7.70 -2.85 11.77
CA HIS A 180 -7.20 -3.49 12.98
C HIS A 180 -7.59 -4.96 12.95
N ASP A 181 -6.63 -5.83 12.63
CA ASP A 181 -6.83 -7.27 12.48
C ASP A 181 -5.73 -8.01 13.25
N ARG A 182 -6.06 -9.17 13.83
CA ARG A 182 -5.10 -10.03 14.55
C ARG A 182 -3.95 -10.51 13.67
N LEU A 183 -4.18 -10.64 12.36
CA LEU A 183 -3.18 -11.10 11.39
C LEU A 183 -2.11 -10.05 11.08
N MET A 184 -2.27 -8.81 11.55
CA MET A 184 -1.30 -7.75 11.26
C MET A 184 0.13 -8.11 11.67
N ASN A 185 0.32 -8.69 12.84
CA ASN A 185 1.65 -9.06 13.30
C ASN A 185 2.24 -10.18 12.42
N GLU A 186 1.43 -11.17 12.02
CA GLU A 186 1.87 -12.25 11.13
C GLU A 186 2.31 -11.72 9.76
N VAL A 187 1.61 -10.71 9.22
CA VAL A 187 2.02 -10.04 7.97
C VAL A 187 3.38 -9.36 8.13
N LEU A 188 3.58 -8.59 9.21
CA LEU A 188 4.85 -7.91 9.48
C LEU A 188 5.99 -8.91 9.70
N ASP A 189 5.75 -9.97 10.46
CA ASP A 189 6.73 -11.02 10.72
C ASP A 189 7.12 -11.73 9.43
N THR A 190 6.13 -12.12 8.61
CA THR A 190 6.39 -12.73 7.30
C THR A 190 7.21 -11.83 6.38
N LEU A 191 6.94 -10.53 6.36
CA LEU A 191 7.71 -9.57 5.57
C LEU A 191 9.16 -9.50 6.06
N VAL A 192 9.40 -9.46 7.37
CA VAL A 192 10.75 -9.44 7.94
C VAL A 192 11.49 -10.76 7.70
N ASP A 193 10.82 -11.90 7.87
CA ASP A 193 11.40 -13.22 7.61
C ASP A 193 11.76 -13.37 6.12
N ALA A 194 11.06 -12.65 5.25
CA ALA A 194 11.38 -12.52 3.83
C ALA A 194 12.43 -11.43 3.52
N GLY A 195 13.04 -10.79 4.53
CA GLY A 195 14.16 -9.84 4.37
C GLY A 195 13.79 -8.37 4.48
N ALA A 196 12.57 -8.03 4.91
CA ALA A 196 12.23 -6.65 5.23
C ALA A 196 12.94 -6.17 6.50
N PRO A 197 13.21 -4.86 6.64
CA PRO A 197 13.82 -4.30 7.84
C PRO A 197 13.08 -4.65 9.14
N PRO A 198 13.74 -5.13 10.21
CA PRO A 198 13.08 -5.58 11.43
C PRO A 198 12.29 -4.48 12.15
N GLU A 199 12.67 -3.22 11.96
CA GLU A 199 12.02 -2.05 12.55
C GLU A 199 10.59 -1.81 12.04
N ILE A 200 10.18 -2.42 10.92
CA ILE A 200 8.78 -2.33 10.46
C ILE A 200 7.79 -2.90 11.48
N ARG A 201 8.26 -3.78 12.38
CA ARG A 201 7.44 -4.36 13.45
C ARG A 201 6.98 -3.33 14.47
N TYR A 202 7.76 -2.26 14.67
CA TYR A 202 7.51 -1.30 15.74
C TYR A 202 7.40 0.15 15.28
N TRP A 203 7.85 0.51 14.08
CA TRP A 203 7.63 1.86 13.58
C TRP A 203 6.15 2.19 13.45
N TYR A 204 5.74 3.36 13.93
CA TYR A 204 4.35 3.81 13.83
C TYR A 204 3.90 4.04 12.38
N LYS A 205 4.82 4.47 11.50
CA LYS A 205 4.60 4.63 10.07
C LYS A 205 5.63 3.80 9.30
N PRO A 206 5.50 2.45 9.32
CA PRO A 206 6.52 1.57 8.78
C PRO A 206 6.55 1.65 7.25
N HIS A 207 7.75 1.50 6.70
CA HIS A 207 7.97 1.42 5.26
C HIS A 207 9.17 0.50 4.94
N ILE A 208 9.18 -0.06 3.74
CA ILE A 208 10.22 -1.02 3.30
C ILE A 208 11.15 -0.40 2.25
N GLY A 209 10.63 0.48 1.40
CA GLY A 209 11.35 1.04 0.24
C GLY A 209 11.38 0.09 -0.96
N THR A 210 11.31 0.65 -2.17
CA THR A 210 11.24 -0.12 -3.42
C THR A 210 12.44 -1.04 -3.66
N ASP A 211 13.63 -0.61 -3.25
CA ASP A 211 14.88 -1.36 -3.38
C ASP A 211 14.86 -2.67 -2.58
N ARG A 212 14.27 -2.64 -1.37
CA ARG A 212 14.18 -3.83 -0.51
C ARG A 212 12.96 -4.69 -0.86
N LEU A 213 11.85 -4.08 -1.27
CA LEU A 213 10.63 -4.80 -1.64
C LEU A 213 10.86 -5.86 -2.71
N ARG A 214 11.74 -5.58 -3.69
CA ARG A 214 12.06 -6.53 -4.77
C ARG A 214 12.59 -7.86 -4.23
N GLN A 215 13.49 -7.79 -3.25
CA GLN A 215 14.02 -9.00 -2.61
C GLN A 215 12.97 -9.67 -1.73
N VAL A 216 12.16 -8.89 -1.00
CA VAL A 216 11.11 -9.40 -0.11
C VAL A 216 10.08 -10.22 -0.90
N VAL A 217 9.57 -9.71 -2.03
CA VAL A 217 8.55 -10.42 -2.81
C VAL A 217 9.10 -11.71 -3.41
N LYS A 218 10.34 -11.70 -3.89
CA LYS A 218 11.04 -12.89 -4.37
C LYS A 218 11.20 -13.95 -3.28
N ASN A 219 11.57 -13.53 -2.07
CA ASN A 219 11.74 -14.45 -0.95
C ASN A 219 10.39 -15.06 -0.52
N ILE A 220 9.29 -14.30 -0.56
CA ILE A 220 7.94 -14.84 -0.31
C ILE A 220 7.57 -15.89 -1.36
N ARG A 221 7.84 -15.63 -2.65
CA ARG A 221 7.65 -16.65 -3.69
C ARG A 221 8.42 -17.94 -3.38
N GLN A 222 9.69 -17.83 -3.02
CA GLN A 222 10.52 -18.98 -2.70
C GLN A 222 9.99 -19.75 -1.48
N GLN A 223 9.41 -19.06 -0.49
CA GLN A 223 8.73 -19.73 0.63
C GLN A 223 7.47 -20.48 0.16
N ILE A 224 6.65 -19.89 -0.72
CA ILE A 224 5.47 -20.57 -1.27
C ILE A 224 5.88 -21.85 -2.02
N GLU A 225 6.92 -21.76 -2.84
CA GLU A 225 7.47 -22.89 -3.58
C GLU A 225 8.03 -23.97 -2.65
N SER A 226 8.73 -23.59 -1.57
CA SER A 226 9.28 -24.56 -0.60
C SER A 226 8.20 -25.29 0.21
N PHE A 227 7.03 -24.67 0.39
CA PHE A 227 5.84 -25.32 0.97
C PHE A 227 4.98 -26.06 -0.08
N GLY A 228 5.47 -26.25 -1.31
CA GLY A 228 4.83 -27.06 -2.35
C GLY A 228 3.78 -26.32 -3.20
N GLY A 229 3.66 -25.00 -3.04
CA GLY A 229 2.95 -24.15 -4.00
C GLY A 229 3.72 -24.00 -5.31
N GLU A 230 3.07 -23.47 -6.34
CA GLU A 230 3.69 -23.21 -7.64
C GLU A 230 3.32 -21.81 -8.10
N VAL A 231 4.29 -21.04 -8.61
CA VAL A 231 4.06 -19.72 -9.19
C VAL A 231 4.43 -19.74 -10.66
N ARG A 232 3.47 -19.41 -11.53
CA ARG A 232 3.68 -19.33 -12.98
C ARG A 232 3.55 -17.88 -13.44
N PHE A 233 4.66 -17.33 -13.91
CA PHE A 233 4.73 -16.01 -14.54
C PHE A 233 4.34 -16.07 -16.03
N GLY A 234 3.96 -14.93 -16.59
CA GLY A 234 3.50 -14.85 -17.99
C GLY A 234 2.21 -15.61 -18.27
N GLN A 235 1.41 -15.89 -17.23
CA GLN A 235 0.14 -16.62 -17.33
C GLN A 235 -1.02 -15.68 -17.02
N THR A 236 -1.62 -15.12 -18.07
CA THR A 236 -2.78 -14.24 -17.93
C THR A 236 -4.07 -15.06 -17.93
N VAL A 237 -4.86 -14.97 -16.86
CA VAL A 237 -6.23 -15.50 -16.90
C VAL A 237 -7.08 -14.55 -17.72
N THR A 238 -7.53 -15.02 -18.87
CA THR A 238 -8.19 -14.23 -19.93
C THR A 238 -9.71 -14.36 -19.89
N ASP A 239 -10.21 -15.49 -19.39
CA ASP A 239 -11.65 -15.75 -19.29
C ASP A 239 -11.96 -16.86 -18.25
N PHE A 240 -13.25 -17.01 -17.91
CA PHE A 240 -13.76 -17.92 -16.90
C PHE A 240 -14.86 -18.81 -17.49
N ARG A 241 -14.81 -20.12 -17.21
CA ARG A 241 -15.89 -21.06 -17.52
C ARG A 241 -16.80 -21.17 -16.30
N ILE A 242 -18.03 -20.67 -16.47
CA ILE A 242 -19.06 -20.66 -15.43
C ILE A 242 -20.26 -21.44 -15.94
N GLU A 243 -20.62 -22.50 -15.23
CA GLU A 243 -21.72 -23.40 -15.58
C GLU A 243 -22.69 -23.46 -14.40
N ALA A 244 -23.96 -23.14 -14.64
CA ALA A 244 -25.00 -23.09 -13.61
C ALA A 244 -24.60 -22.29 -12.34
N GLY A 245 -23.88 -21.17 -12.52
CA GLY A 245 -23.43 -20.32 -11.41
C GLY A 245 -22.23 -20.87 -10.62
N MET A 246 -21.51 -21.86 -11.15
CA MET A 246 -20.30 -22.43 -10.54
C MET A 246 -19.10 -22.25 -11.45
N LEU A 247 -17.96 -21.89 -10.88
CA LEU A 247 -16.68 -21.90 -11.59
C LEU A 247 -16.28 -23.36 -11.87
N THR A 248 -16.02 -23.68 -13.14
CA THR A 248 -15.56 -25.03 -13.55
C THR A 248 -14.24 -25.00 -14.32
N GLY A 249 -13.69 -23.82 -14.58
CA GLY A 249 -12.39 -23.67 -15.23
C GLY A 249 -12.04 -22.23 -15.58
N ILE A 250 -10.78 -22.04 -15.96
CA ILE A 250 -10.22 -20.75 -16.37
C ILE A 250 -9.43 -20.89 -17.67
N TYR A 251 -9.46 -19.85 -18.50
CA TYR A 251 -8.67 -19.76 -19.74
C TYR A 251 -7.39 -18.99 -19.47
N ILE A 252 -6.25 -19.55 -19.87
CA ILE A 252 -4.93 -18.96 -19.63
C ILE A 252 -4.33 -18.61 -20.99
N ASN A 253 -3.98 -17.34 -21.21
CA ASN A 253 -3.44 -16.83 -22.48
C ASN A 253 -4.29 -17.27 -23.69
N ASP A 254 -5.61 -17.18 -23.58
CA ASP A 254 -6.59 -17.62 -24.61
C ASP A 254 -6.46 -19.10 -25.06
N SER A 255 -5.71 -19.90 -24.29
CA SER A 255 -5.39 -21.31 -24.55
C SER A 255 -6.27 -22.22 -23.65
N PRO A 256 -6.20 -23.57 -23.74
CA PRO A 256 -7.28 -24.44 -23.30
C PRO A 256 -7.56 -24.32 -21.80
N VAL A 257 -8.82 -24.60 -21.44
CA VAL A 257 -9.34 -24.46 -20.09
C VAL A 257 -8.54 -25.31 -19.09
N LEU A 258 -8.01 -24.67 -18.05
CA LEU A 258 -7.57 -25.34 -16.84
C LEU A 258 -8.80 -25.62 -15.96
N PRO A 259 -9.12 -26.90 -15.63
CA PRO A 259 -10.16 -27.22 -14.66
C PRO A 259 -9.87 -26.53 -13.32
N CYS A 260 -10.89 -25.89 -12.76
CA CYS A 260 -10.75 -25.09 -11.55
C CYS A 260 -12.11 -24.92 -10.89
N SER A 261 -12.25 -25.43 -9.66
CA SER A 261 -13.42 -25.21 -8.82
C SER A 261 -13.24 -24.13 -7.76
N VAL A 262 -12.00 -23.69 -7.49
CA VAL A 262 -11.68 -22.65 -6.50
C VAL A 262 -10.62 -21.70 -7.06
N ALA A 263 -10.99 -20.44 -7.26
CA ALA A 263 -10.11 -19.37 -7.70
C ALA A 263 -10.24 -18.12 -6.82
N MET A 264 -9.10 -17.61 -6.33
CA MET A 264 -9.02 -16.34 -5.62
C MET A 264 -8.54 -15.22 -6.56
N LEU A 265 -9.30 -14.13 -6.66
CA LEU A 265 -9.01 -13.00 -7.55
C LEU A 265 -8.20 -11.92 -6.82
N GLY A 266 -6.87 -12.06 -6.84
CA GLY A 266 -5.89 -11.08 -6.35
C GLY A 266 -5.35 -10.15 -7.45
N ILE A 267 -6.21 -9.75 -8.39
CA ILE A 267 -5.83 -9.19 -9.70
C ILE A 267 -5.35 -7.72 -9.70
N GLY A 268 -5.49 -7.01 -8.57
CA GLY A 268 -5.26 -5.57 -8.51
C GLY A 268 -6.27 -4.76 -9.31
N HIS A 269 -6.28 -3.43 -9.15
CA HIS A 269 -7.30 -2.58 -9.77
C HIS A 269 -6.98 -2.12 -11.19
N SER A 270 -5.82 -2.50 -11.72
CA SER A 270 -5.37 -2.15 -13.07
C SER A 270 -5.71 -3.22 -14.12
N ALA A 271 -6.18 -4.41 -13.71
CA ALA A 271 -6.55 -5.52 -14.59
C ALA A 271 -7.92 -5.29 -15.27
N ARG A 272 -8.01 -4.21 -16.06
CA ARG A 272 -9.25 -3.73 -16.70
C ARG A 272 -9.82 -4.72 -17.72
N ASP A 273 -8.96 -5.44 -18.41
CA ASP A 273 -9.29 -6.57 -19.28
C ASP A 273 -9.99 -7.70 -18.50
N THR A 274 -9.46 -8.04 -17.33
CA THR A 274 -10.03 -9.08 -16.46
C THR A 274 -11.37 -8.65 -15.89
N TYR A 275 -11.54 -7.38 -15.51
CA TYR A 275 -12.86 -6.84 -15.15
C TYR A 275 -13.88 -7.00 -16.27
N LEU A 276 -13.48 -6.70 -17.51
CA LEU A 276 -14.36 -6.86 -18.67
C LEU A 276 -14.75 -8.33 -18.91
N ALA A 277 -13.81 -9.27 -18.76
CA ALA A 277 -14.08 -10.70 -18.87
C ALA A 277 -15.09 -11.16 -17.80
N LEU A 278 -14.87 -10.80 -16.53
CA LEU A 278 -15.79 -11.09 -15.42
C LEU A 278 -17.19 -10.50 -15.68
N HIS A 279 -17.25 -9.26 -16.19
CA HIS A 279 -18.51 -8.58 -16.50
C HIS A 279 -19.29 -9.31 -17.60
N ARG A 280 -18.61 -9.71 -18.68
CA ARG A 280 -19.20 -10.50 -19.78
C ARG A 280 -19.71 -11.86 -19.32
N ARG A 281 -19.10 -12.44 -18.27
CA ARG A 281 -19.52 -13.70 -17.66
C ARG A 281 -20.60 -13.53 -16.59
N GLY A 282 -21.09 -12.31 -16.37
CA GLY A 282 -22.19 -12.04 -15.44
C GLY A 282 -21.82 -12.11 -13.97
N VAL A 283 -20.52 -12.03 -13.62
CA VAL A 283 -20.09 -11.93 -12.22
C VAL A 283 -20.62 -10.64 -11.61
N ALA A 284 -21.25 -10.73 -10.43
CA ALA A 284 -21.87 -9.59 -9.77
C ALA A 284 -20.83 -8.53 -9.38
N MET A 285 -20.99 -7.32 -9.92
CA MET A 285 -20.10 -6.19 -9.70
C MET A 285 -20.89 -4.89 -9.62
N GLU A 286 -20.34 -3.89 -8.94
CA GLU A 286 -20.93 -2.55 -8.83
C GLU A 286 -19.87 -1.47 -9.05
N ALA A 287 -20.30 -0.32 -9.56
CA ALA A 287 -19.44 0.86 -9.63
C ALA A 287 -19.05 1.34 -8.22
N LYS A 288 -17.80 1.75 -8.02
CA LYS A 288 -17.28 2.17 -6.73
C LYS A 288 -16.61 3.54 -6.83
N PRO A 289 -16.90 4.49 -5.93
CA PRO A 289 -16.17 5.75 -5.84
C PRO A 289 -14.67 5.54 -5.67
N PHE A 290 -13.89 6.43 -6.27
CA PHE A 290 -12.43 6.50 -6.18
C PHE A 290 -11.99 7.96 -6.20
N SER A 291 -10.70 8.24 -6.34
CA SER A 291 -10.20 9.62 -6.43
C SER A 291 -9.19 9.75 -7.56
N ILE A 292 -9.13 10.94 -8.16
CA ILE A 292 -8.11 11.29 -9.15
C ILE A 292 -7.48 12.63 -8.83
N GLY A 293 -6.34 12.93 -9.45
CA GLY A 293 -5.73 14.24 -9.38
C GLY A 293 -4.33 14.25 -9.97
N VAL A 294 -3.38 14.83 -9.24
CA VAL A 294 -1.99 15.05 -9.70
C VAL A 294 -1.02 14.77 -8.58
N ARG A 295 0.24 14.54 -8.92
CA ARG A 295 1.35 14.53 -7.96
C ARG A 295 1.86 15.94 -7.75
N ILE A 296 2.12 16.32 -6.51
CA ILE A 296 2.84 17.55 -6.16
C ILE A 296 4.26 17.22 -5.71
N GLU A 297 5.26 18.02 -6.09
CA GLU A 297 6.65 17.88 -5.65
C GLU A 297 7.22 19.16 -5.01
N HIS A 298 8.01 18.98 -3.96
CA HIS A 298 8.77 20.02 -3.25
C HIS A 298 10.18 19.50 -2.92
N PRO A 299 11.18 20.37 -2.73
CA PRO A 299 12.41 19.97 -2.05
C PRO A 299 12.09 19.35 -0.68
N GLN A 300 12.68 18.19 -0.35
CA GLN A 300 12.44 17.50 0.91
C GLN A 300 12.79 18.39 2.12
N ASP A 301 13.85 19.19 2.02
CA ASP A 301 14.27 20.13 3.08
C ASP A 301 13.19 21.17 3.42
N LEU A 302 12.35 21.56 2.45
CA LEU A 302 11.22 22.47 2.70
C LEU A 302 10.19 21.79 3.62
N ILE A 303 9.87 20.53 3.35
CA ILE A 303 8.94 19.75 4.16
C ILE A 303 9.55 19.45 5.53
N ASP A 304 10.82 19.05 5.58
CA ASP A 304 11.55 18.76 6.82
C ASP A 304 11.54 19.97 7.76
N ARG A 305 11.88 21.16 7.26
CA ARG A 305 11.83 22.40 8.06
C ARG A 305 10.43 22.74 8.52
N SER A 306 9.41 22.51 7.70
CA SER A 306 8.04 22.80 8.11
C SER A 306 7.48 21.80 9.12
N GLN A 307 8.00 20.57 9.19
CA GLN A 307 7.51 19.54 10.11
C GLN A 307 8.36 19.42 11.38
N TYR A 308 9.68 19.63 11.26
CA TYR A 308 10.65 19.43 12.33
C TYR A 308 11.33 20.72 12.80
N GLY A 309 11.04 21.86 12.18
CA GLY A 309 11.63 23.15 12.55
C GLY A 309 13.17 23.11 12.51
N ARG A 310 13.80 23.45 13.64
CA ARG A 310 15.27 23.47 13.79
C ARG A 310 15.90 22.07 13.82
N SER A 311 15.11 21.03 14.10
CA SER A 311 15.58 19.65 14.10
C SER A 311 15.52 18.98 12.72
N ALA A 312 15.18 19.72 11.66
CA ALA A 312 15.31 19.24 10.29
C ALA A 312 16.75 18.77 10.01
N GLY A 313 16.91 17.61 9.37
CA GLY A 313 18.21 16.98 9.14
C GLY A 313 18.81 16.26 10.36
N HIS A 314 18.13 16.22 11.50
CA HIS A 314 18.61 15.46 12.66
C HIS A 314 18.75 13.97 12.31
N PRO A 315 19.91 13.32 12.56
CA PRO A 315 20.19 11.95 12.09
C PRO A 315 19.18 10.88 12.52
N LYS A 316 18.44 11.11 13.61
CA LYS A 316 17.42 10.17 14.12
C LYS A 316 16.02 10.35 13.50
N LEU A 317 15.69 11.50 12.88
CA LEU A 317 14.31 11.81 12.47
C LEU A 317 13.94 11.37 11.05
N GLY A 318 14.93 11.09 10.20
CA GLY A 318 14.71 10.75 8.79
C GLY A 318 13.99 11.86 8.02
N ALA A 319 13.55 11.55 6.80
CA ALA A 319 12.78 12.47 5.96
C ALA A 319 11.35 12.63 6.50
N ALA A 320 10.90 13.87 6.66
CA ALA A 320 9.62 14.22 7.23
C ALA A 320 8.45 13.83 6.34
N ASP A 321 7.31 13.58 7.00
CA ASP A 321 6.08 13.19 6.34
C ASP A 321 4.89 14.10 6.64
N TYR A 322 3.80 13.97 5.86
CA TYR A 322 2.60 14.79 6.01
C TYR A 322 1.35 14.06 5.54
N SER A 323 0.21 14.53 6.04
CA SER A 323 -1.13 14.16 5.59
C SER A 323 -2.02 15.40 5.65
N LEU A 324 -2.61 15.76 4.52
CA LEU A 324 -3.42 16.96 4.33
C LEU A 324 -4.82 16.57 3.86
N VAL A 325 -5.82 17.28 4.38
CA VAL A 325 -7.23 17.15 3.99
C VAL A 325 -7.84 18.55 3.94
N PHE A 326 -8.63 18.81 2.91
CA PHE A 326 -9.39 20.02 2.68
C PHE A 326 -10.81 19.66 2.25
N HIS A 327 -11.81 20.15 2.98
CA HIS A 327 -13.22 19.97 2.64
C HIS A 327 -13.68 21.17 1.83
N ASP A 328 -13.88 20.94 0.54
CA ASP A 328 -14.34 21.94 -0.40
C ASP A 328 -15.87 22.09 -0.31
N LYS A 329 -16.30 23.00 0.56
CA LYS A 329 -17.71 23.30 0.78
C LYS A 329 -18.41 23.85 -0.48
N VAL A 330 -17.67 24.42 -1.42
CA VAL A 330 -18.24 25.00 -2.66
C VAL A 330 -18.61 23.89 -3.64
N ALA A 331 -17.73 22.91 -3.82
CA ALA A 331 -17.97 21.78 -4.74
C ALA A 331 -18.65 20.57 -4.07
N GLY A 332 -18.77 20.55 -2.74
CA GLY A 332 -19.23 19.37 -2.00
C GLY A 332 -18.24 18.20 -2.08
N ARG A 333 -16.94 18.50 -2.24
CA ARG A 333 -15.87 17.51 -2.45
C ARG A 333 -14.81 17.57 -1.35
N THR A 334 -13.96 16.56 -1.27
CA THR A 334 -12.79 16.55 -0.38
C THR A 334 -11.52 16.36 -1.20
N ALA A 335 -10.60 17.32 -1.08
CA ALA A 335 -9.25 17.22 -1.61
C ALA A 335 -8.30 16.75 -0.49
N TYR A 336 -7.39 15.83 -0.78
CA TYR A 336 -6.49 15.29 0.22
C TYR A 336 -5.17 14.81 -0.38
N SER A 337 -4.12 14.79 0.44
CA SER A 337 -2.86 14.15 0.08
C SER A 337 -2.99 12.63 0.22
N PHE A 338 -2.54 11.88 -0.78
CA PHE A 338 -2.54 10.43 -0.80
C PHE A 338 -1.15 9.90 -1.16
N CYS A 339 -0.84 8.69 -0.65
CA CYS A 339 0.38 7.95 -0.94
C CYS A 339 1.60 8.88 -1.01
N MET A 340 1.90 9.61 0.09
CA MET A 340 2.91 10.70 0.11
C MET A 340 4.29 10.28 -0.45
N CYS A 341 5.38 9.98 0.25
CA CYS A 341 6.71 9.56 -0.30
C CYS A 341 7.76 10.63 0.02
N PRO A 342 8.24 10.66 1.27
CA PRO A 342 9.40 11.46 1.63
C PRO A 342 10.61 11.01 0.82
N GLY A 343 11.42 11.96 0.36
CA GLY A 343 12.67 11.72 -0.37
C GLY A 343 12.51 10.70 -1.48
N GLY A 344 11.39 10.79 -2.19
CA GLY A 344 10.96 9.90 -3.25
C GLY A 344 10.97 10.55 -4.61
N VAL A 345 10.36 9.86 -5.57
CA VAL A 345 10.20 10.34 -6.94
C VAL A 345 8.78 10.05 -7.42
N VAL A 346 8.29 10.88 -8.32
CA VAL A 346 7.10 10.62 -9.12
C VAL A 346 7.51 9.65 -10.23
N ILE A 347 6.65 8.68 -10.55
CA ILE A 347 6.95 7.60 -11.51
C ILE A 347 5.86 7.46 -12.57
N GLY A 348 6.26 7.03 -13.76
CA GLY A 348 5.35 6.52 -14.79
C GLY A 348 4.74 5.19 -14.38
N ALA A 349 3.42 5.14 -14.28
CA ALA A 349 2.67 3.99 -13.77
C ALA A 349 1.62 3.47 -14.77
N ALA A 350 1.73 3.86 -16.04
CA ALA A 350 0.87 3.38 -17.12
C ALA A 350 0.98 1.86 -17.30
N SER A 351 -0.12 1.23 -17.71
CA SER A 351 -0.19 -0.19 -18.04
C SER A 351 -1.01 -0.48 -19.29
N GLU A 352 -1.44 0.56 -20.01
CA GLU A 352 -2.18 0.48 -21.27
C GLU A 352 -1.54 1.45 -22.25
N ALA A 353 -1.44 1.05 -23.51
CA ALA A 353 -0.89 1.90 -24.56
C ALA A 353 -1.72 3.18 -24.74
N GLY A 354 -1.02 4.30 -24.98
CA GLY A 354 -1.67 5.59 -25.26
C GLY A 354 -2.30 6.27 -24.03
N GLY A 355 -1.88 5.90 -22.82
CA GLY A 355 -2.30 6.55 -21.57
C GLY A 355 -1.10 6.96 -20.71
N VAL A 356 -1.25 8.09 -19.99
CA VAL A 356 -0.30 8.54 -18.95
C VAL A 356 -0.94 8.36 -17.58
N VAL A 357 -0.19 7.74 -16.67
CA VAL A 357 -0.55 7.61 -15.26
C VAL A 357 0.68 7.93 -14.43
N VAL A 358 0.54 8.77 -13.41
CA VAL A 358 1.59 9.01 -12.41
C VAL A 358 1.30 8.24 -11.12
N ASN A 359 2.36 7.91 -10.39
CA ASN A 359 2.34 7.48 -8.99
C ASN A 359 3.61 7.98 -8.29
N GLY A 360 3.88 7.53 -7.06
CA GLY A 360 5.09 7.90 -6.33
C GLY A 360 5.73 6.70 -5.65
N MET A 361 7.06 6.75 -5.52
CA MET A 361 7.84 5.77 -4.79
C MET A 361 8.97 6.43 -4.00
N SER A 362 9.48 5.71 -3.00
CA SER A 362 10.75 6.05 -2.35
C SER A 362 11.60 4.81 -2.18
N HIS A 363 12.92 5.00 -2.17
CA HIS A 363 13.85 4.03 -1.63
C HIS A 363 13.78 4.00 -0.10
N TYR A 364 14.30 2.94 0.52
CA TYR A 364 14.31 2.81 1.97
C TYR A 364 15.02 4.00 2.66
N GLN A 365 16.08 4.53 2.06
CA GLN A 365 16.80 5.69 2.62
C GLN A 365 16.03 7.02 2.50
N ARG A 366 15.00 7.11 1.63
CA ARG A 366 14.23 8.33 1.36
C ARG A 366 15.14 9.55 1.13
N ALA A 367 16.08 9.41 0.19
CA ALA A 367 17.19 10.34 -0.01
C ALA A 367 17.22 11.00 -1.39
N SER A 368 16.13 11.00 -2.16
CA SER A 368 16.10 11.66 -3.49
C SER A 368 16.24 13.19 -3.44
N GLY A 369 16.00 13.79 -2.26
CA GLY A 369 15.90 15.24 -2.09
C GLY A 369 14.55 15.84 -2.51
N SER A 370 13.60 15.05 -3.02
CA SER A 370 12.25 15.49 -3.40
C SER A 370 11.18 14.81 -2.52
N ALA A 371 10.28 15.59 -1.94
CA ALA A 371 9.05 15.09 -1.34
C ALA A 371 7.95 15.13 -2.39
N ASN A 372 7.15 14.06 -2.50
CA ASN A 372 5.96 14.10 -3.34
C ASN A 372 4.72 13.52 -2.63
N SER A 373 3.53 13.84 -3.13
CA SER A 373 2.27 13.14 -2.83
C SER A 373 1.28 13.30 -3.97
N ALA A 374 0.34 12.38 -4.10
CA ALA A 374 -0.85 12.65 -4.90
C ALA A 374 -1.74 13.67 -4.14
N LEU A 375 -2.18 14.72 -4.80
CA LEU A 375 -3.31 15.55 -4.39
C LEU A 375 -4.54 15.07 -5.15
N ALA A 376 -5.44 14.39 -4.45
CA ALA A 376 -6.56 13.70 -5.05
C ALA A 376 -7.90 14.28 -4.57
N VAL A 377 -8.90 14.23 -5.44
CA VAL A 377 -10.29 14.63 -5.18
C VAL A 377 -11.21 13.46 -5.48
N ASN A 378 -12.22 13.26 -4.65
CA ASN A 378 -13.16 12.15 -4.80
C ASN A 378 -14.01 12.29 -6.07
N VAL A 379 -14.20 11.16 -6.75
CA VAL A 379 -15.06 10.96 -7.92
C VAL A 379 -16.11 9.91 -7.56
N THR A 380 -17.37 10.16 -7.89
CA THR A 380 -18.52 9.30 -7.60
C THR A 380 -19.19 8.84 -8.89
N PRO A 381 -20.08 7.83 -8.85
CA PRO A 381 -20.87 7.43 -10.02
C PRO A 381 -21.69 8.55 -10.67
N GLU A 382 -21.99 9.64 -9.94
CA GLU A 382 -22.62 10.84 -10.50
C GLU A 382 -21.72 11.55 -11.53
N ASP A 383 -20.40 11.37 -11.45
CA ASP A 383 -19.42 12.01 -12.33
C ASP A 383 -19.09 11.20 -13.59
N PHE A 384 -19.20 9.87 -13.51
CA PHE A 384 -18.77 8.97 -14.58
C PHE A 384 -19.87 8.08 -15.15
N GLY A 385 -21.00 7.90 -14.46
CA GLY A 385 -22.07 6.98 -14.84
C GLY A 385 -22.25 5.84 -13.84
N THR A 386 -23.35 5.09 -14.00
CA THR A 386 -23.74 4.01 -13.07
C THR A 386 -23.43 2.61 -13.60
N GLY A 387 -22.97 2.48 -14.84
CA GLY A 387 -22.49 1.22 -15.40
C GLY A 387 -21.26 0.73 -14.64
N VAL A 388 -21.13 -0.60 -14.48
CA VAL A 388 -20.04 -1.23 -13.74
C VAL A 388 -18.65 -0.79 -14.24
N MET A 389 -18.53 -0.61 -15.56
CA MET A 389 -17.26 -0.26 -16.22
C MET A 389 -17.07 1.26 -16.40
N ASP A 390 -18.06 2.08 -16.06
CA ASP A 390 -18.02 3.52 -16.36
C ASP A 390 -16.86 4.22 -15.63
N GLY A 391 -16.57 3.81 -14.39
CA GLY A 391 -15.41 4.31 -13.65
C GLY A 391 -14.06 3.91 -14.28
N VAL A 392 -13.99 2.74 -14.94
CA VAL A 392 -12.79 2.31 -15.69
C VAL A 392 -12.61 3.17 -16.94
N GLU A 393 -13.69 3.42 -17.69
CA GLU A 393 -13.63 4.28 -18.88
C GLU A 393 -13.33 5.74 -18.53
N PHE A 394 -13.83 6.23 -17.40
CA PHE A 394 -13.48 7.55 -16.88
C PHE A 394 -11.98 7.67 -16.60
N GLN A 395 -11.37 6.66 -15.98
CA GLN A 395 -9.91 6.65 -15.81
C GLN A 395 -9.19 6.65 -17.17
N ARG A 396 -9.58 5.77 -18.10
CA ARG A 396 -8.99 5.70 -19.46
C ARG A 396 -9.08 7.03 -20.20
N HIS A 397 -10.23 7.71 -20.10
CA HIS A 397 -10.45 9.00 -20.73
C HIS A 397 -9.41 10.04 -20.31
N TYR A 398 -9.20 10.21 -19.00
CA TYR A 398 -8.23 11.20 -18.50
C TYR A 398 -6.77 10.75 -18.69
N GLU A 399 -6.50 9.45 -18.66
CA GLU A 399 -5.18 8.90 -19.00
C GLU A 399 -4.80 9.19 -20.47
N ARG A 400 -5.74 9.01 -21.41
CA ARG A 400 -5.55 9.29 -22.84
C ARG A 400 -5.42 10.78 -23.11
N LYS A 401 -6.27 11.61 -22.50
CA LYS A 401 -6.15 13.07 -22.59
C LYS A 401 -4.77 13.57 -22.15
N ALA A 402 -4.27 13.05 -21.03
CA ALA A 402 -2.93 13.38 -20.55
C ALA A 402 -1.84 13.00 -21.57
N PHE A 403 -1.93 11.81 -22.17
CA PHE A 403 -1.02 11.35 -23.22
C PHE A 403 -1.07 12.21 -24.49
N GLU A 404 -2.26 12.56 -24.95
CA GLU A 404 -2.49 13.41 -26.14
C GLU A 404 -1.90 14.82 -25.94
N LEU A 405 -2.20 15.47 -24.82
CA LEU A 405 -1.68 16.80 -24.48
C LEU A 405 -0.14 16.78 -24.31
N ALA A 406 0.38 15.67 -23.78
CA ALA A 406 1.82 15.40 -23.73
C ALA A 406 2.46 15.14 -25.11
N GLY A 407 1.72 15.28 -26.21
CA GLY A 407 2.19 15.14 -27.58
C GLY A 407 2.23 13.70 -28.10
N GLY A 408 1.37 12.82 -27.56
CA GLY A 408 1.38 11.40 -27.92
C GLY A 408 2.66 10.68 -27.48
N SER A 409 3.30 11.22 -26.44
CA SER A 409 4.48 10.64 -25.79
C SER A 409 4.13 10.27 -24.37
N TYR A 410 4.87 9.35 -23.76
CA TYR A 410 4.68 9.00 -22.35
C TYR A 410 5.22 10.05 -21.37
N PHE A 411 5.50 11.27 -21.83
CA PHE A 411 5.78 12.38 -20.94
C PHE A 411 4.54 12.74 -20.14
N ALA A 412 4.71 13.17 -18.88
CA ALA A 412 3.59 13.61 -18.07
C ALA A 412 3.29 15.10 -18.29
N PRO A 413 2.00 15.49 -18.40
CA PRO A 413 1.54 16.84 -18.13
C PRO A 413 2.16 17.43 -16.86
N VAL A 414 2.78 18.60 -16.97
CA VAL A 414 3.33 19.32 -15.80
C VAL A 414 2.95 20.79 -15.82
N GLN A 415 2.80 21.37 -14.63
CA GLN A 415 2.53 22.79 -14.42
C GLN A 415 3.09 23.21 -13.07
N THR A 416 3.44 24.48 -12.90
CA THR A 416 3.74 25.00 -11.55
C THR A 416 2.46 25.29 -10.78
N VAL A 417 2.50 25.27 -9.44
CA VAL A 417 1.37 25.64 -8.59
C VAL A 417 0.90 27.07 -8.87
N GLY A 418 1.82 28.01 -9.10
CA GLY A 418 1.49 29.41 -9.37
C GLY A 418 0.69 29.58 -10.66
N GLU A 419 1.12 28.89 -11.72
CA GLU A 419 0.42 28.87 -13.01
C GLU A 419 -0.94 28.18 -12.94
N PHE A 420 -1.01 27.04 -12.26
CA PHE A 420 -2.28 26.32 -12.06
C PHE A 420 -3.31 27.18 -11.30
N LEU A 421 -2.87 27.94 -10.29
CA LEU A 421 -3.71 28.89 -9.57
C LEU A 421 -4.12 30.10 -10.43
N ALA A 422 -3.25 30.55 -11.34
CA ALA A 422 -3.52 31.65 -12.25
C ALA A 422 -4.34 31.26 -13.50
N GLY A 423 -4.50 29.95 -13.77
CA GLY A 423 -5.14 29.46 -15.00
C GLY A 423 -4.28 29.67 -16.26
N SER A 424 -2.95 29.74 -16.11
CA SER A 424 -1.99 29.92 -17.20
C SER A 424 -1.07 28.71 -17.34
N SER A 425 -0.34 28.56 -18.45
CA SER A 425 0.63 27.47 -18.63
C SER A 425 1.83 27.91 -19.48
N GLY A 426 2.91 27.13 -19.46
CA GLY A 426 4.06 27.29 -20.37
C GLY A 426 5.37 27.64 -19.69
N GLY A 427 5.36 27.96 -18.40
CA GLY A 427 6.53 28.15 -17.57
C GLY A 427 7.21 26.84 -17.19
N THR A 428 8.51 26.96 -16.89
CA THR A 428 9.37 25.86 -16.44
C THR A 428 10.20 26.25 -15.21
N ASN A 429 9.80 27.31 -14.50
CA ASN A 429 10.47 27.82 -13.30
C ASN A 429 10.08 26.96 -12.09
N PHE A 430 10.50 25.71 -12.12
CA PHE A 430 10.22 24.74 -11.07
C PHE A 430 11.11 24.96 -9.83
N LEU A 431 10.51 24.86 -8.65
CA LEU A 431 11.19 24.93 -7.35
C LEU A 431 12.10 23.72 -7.12
N THR A 432 11.74 22.58 -7.72
CA THR A 432 12.55 21.37 -7.78
C THR A 432 12.42 20.77 -9.18
N ARG A 433 13.43 20.03 -9.63
CA ARG A 433 13.33 19.34 -10.92
C ARG A 433 12.22 18.29 -10.86
N PRO A 434 11.25 18.27 -11.81
CA PRO A 434 10.26 17.21 -11.88
C PRO A 434 10.95 15.84 -11.98
N THR A 435 10.54 14.89 -11.15
CA THR A 435 11.24 13.59 -11.05
C THR A 435 10.66 12.50 -11.93
N TYR A 436 9.46 12.72 -12.49
CA TYR A 436 8.79 11.76 -13.37
C TYR A 436 9.65 11.39 -14.59
N GLY A 437 9.95 10.09 -14.70
CA GLY A 437 10.44 9.46 -15.93
C GLY A 437 9.27 8.87 -16.72
N PRO A 438 9.26 8.97 -18.07
CA PRO A 438 10.37 9.35 -18.96
C PRO A 438 10.66 10.84 -19.16
N GLY A 439 9.76 11.72 -18.76
CA GLY A 439 9.94 13.16 -18.90
C GLY A 439 8.62 13.89 -18.73
N VAL A 440 8.66 15.21 -18.79
CA VAL A 440 7.48 16.05 -18.58
C VAL A 440 7.29 17.03 -19.74
N LYS A 441 6.05 17.44 -19.97
CA LYS A 441 5.70 18.49 -20.94
C LYS A 441 4.79 19.50 -20.27
N SER A 442 5.17 20.79 -20.34
CA SER A 442 4.34 21.86 -19.78
C SER A 442 3.02 21.94 -20.55
N VAL A 443 1.91 21.75 -19.84
CA VAL A 443 0.55 21.84 -20.38
C VAL A 443 -0.37 22.45 -19.32
N ASN A 444 -1.56 22.88 -19.72
CA ASN A 444 -2.58 23.28 -18.77
C ASN A 444 -3.26 22.04 -18.17
N LEU A 445 -3.09 21.80 -16.86
CA LEU A 445 -3.65 20.61 -16.20
C LEU A 445 -5.18 20.59 -16.16
N ASP A 446 -5.84 21.74 -16.36
CA ASP A 446 -7.30 21.80 -16.53
C ASP A 446 -7.80 20.99 -17.73
N GLU A 447 -6.98 20.80 -18.75
CA GLU A 447 -7.38 20.10 -19.98
C GLU A 447 -7.37 18.57 -19.80
N CYS A 448 -6.58 18.07 -18.83
CA CYS A 448 -6.48 16.65 -18.49
C CYS A 448 -7.13 16.28 -17.15
N LEU A 449 -7.94 17.15 -16.55
CA LEU A 449 -8.71 16.87 -15.32
C LEU A 449 -10.18 17.29 -15.49
N PRO A 450 -11.12 16.69 -14.74
CA PRO A 450 -12.45 17.26 -14.62
C PRO A 450 -12.40 18.62 -13.93
N GLU A 451 -13.26 19.55 -14.34
CA GLU A 451 -13.34 20.90 -13.77
C GLU A 451 -13.56 20.89 -12.25
N PHE A 452 -14.40 19.98 -11.73
CA PHE A 452 -14.62 19.88 -10.29
C PHE A 452 -13.36 19.45 -9.54
N VAL A 453 -12.50 18.62 -10.14
CA VAL A 453 -11.22 18.19 -9.55
C VAL A 453 -10.26 19.37 -9.54
N SER A 454 -10.02 20.01 -10.69
CA SER A 454 -9.06 21.13 -10.76
C SER A 454 -9.53 22.33 -9.92
N GLY A 455 -10.84 22.63 -9.93
CA GLY A 455 -11.46 23.62 -9.07
C GLY A 455 -11.25 23.36 -7.58
N SER A 456 -11.47 22.13 -7.11
CA SER A 456 -11.22 21.75 -5.71
C SER A 456 -9.73 21.83 -5.34
N LEU A 457 -8.84 21.41 -6.24
CA LEU A 457 -7.40 21.51 -6.00
C LEU A 457 -6.92 22.97 -5.90
N ARG A 458 -7.42 23.88 -6.76
CA ARG A 458 -7.10 25.32 -6.66
C ARG A 458 -7.52 25.92 -5.32
N ARG A 459 -8.66 25.50 -4.77
CA ARG A 459 -9.10 25.95 -3.43
C ARG A 459 -8.32 25.30 -2.30
N ALA A 460 -7.88 24.05 -2.47
CA ALA A 460 -7.14 23.30 -1.46
C ALA A 460 -5.68 23.77 -1.30
N LEU A 461 -5.01 24.13 -2.40
CA LEU A 461 -3.58 24.49 -2.39
C LEU A 461 -3.25 25.65 -1.42
N PRO A 462 -3.97 26.79 -1.40
CA PRO A 462 -3.75 27.85 -0.41
C PRO A 462 -3.97 27.38 1.03
N ASP A 463 -4.96 26.51 1.27
CA ASP A 463 -5.21 25.95 2.60
C ASP A 463 -4.07 25.05 3.07
N PHE A 464 -3.55 24.22 2.16
CA PHE A 464 -2.37 23.40 2.41
C PHE A 464 -1.12 24.25 2.66
N GLY A 465 -0.97 25.38 1.95
CA GLY A 465 0.08 26.37 2.20
C GLY A 465 0.04 27.03 3.58
N ARG A 466 -1.14 27.11 4.21
CA ARG A 466 -1.29 27.55 5.62
C ARG A 466 -0.89 26.46 6.62
N LYS A 467 -1.12 25.19 6.28
CA LYS A 467 -0.81 24.03 7.14
C LYS A 467 0.66 23.65 7.08
N ILE A 468 1.29 23.77 5.91
CA ILE A 468 2.71 23.48 5.68
C ILE A 468 3.31 24.68 4.96
N LYS A 469 4.23 25.37 5.62
CA LYS A 469 4.82 26.60 5.10
C LYS A 469 5.59 26.30 3.82
N GLY A 470 5.22 26.99 2.73
CA GLY A 470 5.83 26.79 1.41
C GLY A 470 5.19 25.70 0.56
N PHE A 471 4.15 25.01 1.04
CA PHE A 471 3.48 23.97 0.26
C PHE A 471 2.81 24.52 -1.01
N SER A 472 2.26 25.73 -0.96
CA SER A 472 1.68 26.43 -2.11
C SER A 472 2.69 27.37 -2.80
N HIS A 473 3.99 27.10 -2.70
CA HIS A 473 5.02 27.93 -3.34
C HIS A 473 4.74 28.00 -4.86
N PRO A 474 4.80 29.19 -5.51
CA PRO A 474 4.43 29.34 -6.92
C PRO A 474 5.19 28.41 -7.87
N GLY A 475 6.46 28.09 -7.57
CA GLY A 475 7.26 27.14 -8.35
C GLY A 475 7.10 25.66 -7.99
N ALA A 476 6.31 25.28 -6.97
CA ALA A 476 6.09 23.85 -6.66
C ALA A 476 5.49 23.12 -7.87
N VAL A 477 5.87 21.86 -8.07
CA VAL A 477 5.58 21.14 -9.32
C VAL A 477 4.28 20.35 -9.16
N LEU A 478 3.38 20.45 -10.13
CA LEU A 478 2.22 19.57 -10.29
C LEU A 478 2.41 18.71 -11.53
N THR A 479 2.40 17.38 -11.38
CA THR A 479 2.62 16.39 -12.44
C THR A 479 1.40 15.48 -12.54
N GLY A 480 0.74 15.42 -13.70
CA GLY A 480 -0.51 14.68 -13.91
C GLY A 480 -0.41 13.51 -14.89
N VAL A 481 -1.33 12.54 -14.87
CA VAL A 481 -2.52 12.44 -14.00
C VAL A 481 -2.46 11.19 -13.10
N GLU A 482 -2.87 11.33 -11.84
CA GLU A 482 -2.98 10.22 -10.88
C GLU A 482 -4.43 9.72 -10.88
N THR A 483 -4.71 8.65 -11.61
CA THR A 483 -6.09 8.18 -11.85
C THR A 483 -6.45 6.91 -11.10
N ARG A 484 -5.46 6.22 -10.52
CA ARG A 484 -5.62 4.85 -10.01
C ARG A 484 -5.34 4.76 -8.51
N THR A 485 -6.06 5.56 -7.71
CA THR A 485 -5.88 5.60 -6.25
C THR A 485 -6.55 4.45 -5.50
N SER A 486 -7.59 3.85 -6.09
CA SER A 486 -8.25 2.62 -5.63
C SER A 486 -9.10 2.05 -6.76
N ALA A 487 -9.69 0.86 -6.56
CA ALA A 487 -10.56 0.25 -7.57
C ALA A 487 -11.79 1.11 -7.92
N PRO A 488 -12.10 1.27 -9.22
CA PRO A 488 -13.27 1.99 -9.72
C PRO A 488 -14.56 1.15 -9.67
N LEU A 489 -14.45 -0.13 -9.31
CA LEU A 489 -15.56 -1.05 -9.13
C LEU A 489 -15.30 -1.96 -7.92
N ARG A 490 -16.35 -2.66 -7.50
CA ARG A 490 -16.29 -3.72 -6.49
C ARG A 490 -16.82 -5.01 -7.09
N ILE A 491 -16.10 -6.11 -6.88
CA ILE A 491 -16.55 -7.45 -7.22
C ILE A 491 -17.24 -8.02 -5.98
N LEU A 492 -18.55 -8.22 -6.05
CA LEU A 492 -19.36 -8.50 -4.87
C LEU A 492 -19.10 -9.90 -4.31
N ARG A 493 -18.82 -9.98 -3.00
CA ARG A 493 -18.66 -11.23 -2.26
C ARG A 493 -19.43 -11.21 -0.93
N GLY A 494 -19.83 -12.39 -0.46
CA GLY A 494 -20.49 -12.59 0.83
C GLY A 494 -19.53 -12.58 2.02
N GLU A 495 -20.06 -12.79 3.23
CA GLU A 495 -19.24 -12.91 4.46
C GLU A 495 -18.27 -14.10 4.40
N ASN A 496 -18.65 -15.16 3.68
CA ASN A 496 -17.81 -16.32 3.37
C ASN A 496 -16.67 -16.01 2.37
N ARG A 497 -16.52 -14.75 1.93
CA ARG A 497 -15.52 -14.27 0.96
C ARG A 497 -15.73 -14.75 -0.49
N GLU A 498 -16.76 -15.52 -0.76
CA GLU A 498 -17.09 -16.05 -2.09
C GLU A 498 -17.99 -15.06 -2.85
N SER A 499 -17.88 -15.04 -4.18
CA SER A 499 -18.73 -14.21 -5.04
C SER A 499 -20.20 -14.51 -4.79
N VAL A 500 -21.02 -13.47 -4.72
CA VAL A 500 -22.45 -13.60 -4.36
C VAL A 500 -23.28 -14.39 -5.38
N ASN A 501 -22.77 -14.60 -6.60
CA ASN A 501 -23.50 -15.31 -7.65
C ASN A 501 -22.66 -16.32 -8.45
N VAL A 502 -21.39 -16.54 -8.08
CA VAL A 502 -20.52 -17.53 -8.72
C VAL A 502 -19.76 -18.31 -7.66
N SER A 503 -20.22 -19.54 -7.41
CA SER A 503 -19.55 -20.40 -6.44
C SER A 503 -18.16 -20.82 -6.94
N GLY A 504 -17.20 -20.92 -6.02
CA GLY A 504 -15.80 -21.21 -6.31
C GLY A 504 -14.95 -19.97 -6.63
N LEU A 505 -15.55 -18.79 -6.78
CA LEU A 505 -14.85 -17.55 -7.10
C LEU A 505 -14.72 -16.68 -5.84
N TYR A 506 -13.50 -16.30 -5.44
CA TYR A 506 -13.23 -15.55 -4.21
C TYR A 506 -12.55 -14.20 -4.53
N PRO A 507 -13.33 -13.12 -4.70
CA PRO A 507 -12.77 -11.78 -4.92
C PRO A 507 -11.97 -11.30 -3.71
N MET A 508 -10.77 -10.75 -3.89
CA MET A 508 -9.97 -10.24 -2.78
C MET A 508 -9.05 -9.06 -3.14
N GLY A 509 -8.54 -8.40 -2.10
CA GLY A 509 -7.59 -7.31 -2.22
C GLY A 509 -8.16 -6.04 -2.86
N GLU A 510 -7.26 -5.21 -3.38
CA GLU A 510 -7.62 -3.88 -3.87
C GLU A 510 -8.43 -3.95 -5.16
N GLY A 511 -8.11 -4.88 -6.06
CA GLY A 511 -8.85 -5.08 -7.32
C GLY A 511 -10.31 -5.47 -7.11
N ALA A 512 -10.64 -6.21 -6.06
CA ALA A 512 -12.03 -6.50 -5.73
C ALA A 512 -12.73 -5.36 -4.97
N GLY A 513 -12.02 -4.31 -4.53
CA GLY A 513 -12.57 -3.18 -3.79
C GLY A 513 -12.69 -3.40 -2.27
N TYR A 514 -11.87 -4.30 -1.70
CA TYR A 514 -11.86 -4.64 -0.26
C TYR A 514 -10.57 -4.27 0.49
N ALA A 515 -9.58 -3.71 -0.19
CA ALA A 515 -8.34 -3.20 0.39
C ALA A 515 -7.95 -1.87 -0.26
N GLY A 516 -6.97 -1.16 0.32
CA GLY A 516 -6.48 0.13 -0.19
C GLY A 516 -4.99 0.37 0.08
N GLY A 517 -4.20 -0.72 0.15
CA GLY A 517 -2.77 -0.69 0.41
C GLY A 517 -2.23 -2.07 0.78
N ILE A 518 -0.89 -2.20 0.78
CA ILE A 518 -0.15 -3.47 0.95
C ILE A 518 -0.66 -4.27 2.15
N MET A 519 -0.72 -3.62 3.32
CA MET A 519 -1.10 -4.26 4.57
C MET A 519 -2.54 -4.78 4.55
N SER A 520 -3.50 -3.94 4.15
CA SER A 520 -4.91 -4.35 4.04
C SER A 520 -5.13 -5.44 3.00
N ALA A 521 -4.37 -5.42 1.89
CA ALA A 521 -4.49 -6.41 0.84
C ALA A 521 -3.93 -7.77 1.29
N ALA A 522 -2.78 -7.78 1.97
CA ALA A 522 -2.21 -8.99 2.59
C ALA A 522 -3.19 -9.64 3.56
N ILE A 523 -3.74 -8.86 4.51
CA ILE A 523 -4.74 -9.33 5.48
C ILE A 523 -5.99 -9.87 4.77
N ASP A 524 -6.47 -9.17 3.73
CA ASP A 524 -7.63 -9.63 2.96
C ASP A 524 -7.36 -10.97 2.26
N GLY A 525 -6.15 -11.16 1.72
CA GLY A 525 -5.68 -12.40 1.13
C GLY A 525 -5.64 -13.55 2.14
N GLN A 526 -5.03 -13.35 3.32
CA GLN A 526 -4.99 -14.37 4.36
C GLN A 526 -6.38 -14.74 4.86
N ASN A 527 -7.25 -13.75 5.09
CA ASN A 527 -8.63 -14.02 5.52
C ASN A 527 -9.43 -14.77 4.45
N THR A 528 -9.18 -14.51 3.16
CA THR A 528 -9.80 -15.25 2.05
C THR A 528 -9.28 -16.69 1.99
N ALA A 529 -7.96 -16.89 2.16
CA ALA A 529 -7.39 -18.22 2.30
C ALA A 529 -7.95 -18.97 3.51
N ASN A 530 -8.11 -18.31 4.67
CA ASN A 530 -8.71 -18.90 5.86
C ASN A 530 -10.16 -19.36 5.63
N ALA A 531 -10.96 -18.61 4.85
CA ALA A 531 -12.30 -19.05 4.48
C ALA A 531 -12.28 -20.36 3.68
N ILE A 532 -11.34 -20.50 2.75
CA ILE A 532 -11.11 -21.76 2.01
C ILE A 532 -10.64 -22.87 2.95
N LEU A 533 -9.72 -22.59 3.87
CA LEU A 533 -9.25 -23.57 4.85
C LEU A 533 -10.39 -24.09 5.72
N CYS A 534 -11.33 -23.24 6.16
CA CYS A 534 -12.46 -23.64 6.98
C CYS A 534 -13.45 -24.56 6.24
N GLU A 535 -13.56 -24.44 4.92
CA GLU A 535 -14.50 -25.22 4.12
C GLU A 535 -13.88 -26.53 3.62
N TYR A 536 -12.65 -26.44 3.14
CA TYR A 536 -12.00 -27.52 2.40
C TYR A 536 -10.93 -28.26 3.23
N LYS A 537 -10.52 -29.42 2.72
CA LYS A 537 -9.28 -30.10 3.09
C LYS A 537 -8.47 -30.40 1.83
N PRO A 538 -7.13 -30.44 1.91
CA PRO A 538 -6.29 -30.79 0.77
C PRO A 538 -6.57 -32.23 0.31
N ALA A 539 -6.38 -32.46 -0.99
CA ALA A 539 -6.54 -33.78 -1.62
C ALA A 539 -5.52 -34.80 -1.15
#